data_AF-A0A658Z5E4-F1
#
_entry.id   AF-A0A658Z5E4-F1
#
_cell.length_a   1.000
_cell.length_b   1.000
_cell.length_c   1.000
_cell.angle_alpha   90.00
_cell.angle_beta   90.00
_cell.angle_gamma   90.00
#
_symmetry.space_group_name_H-M   'P 1'
#
loop_
_entity.id
_entity.type
_entity.pdbx_description
1 polymer ?
#
loop_
_entity_poly.entity_id
_entity_poly.type
_entity_poly.pdbx_seq_one_letter_code
_entity_poly.pdbx_strand_id
1 'polypeptide(L)'
;MVYLSNNADKSISVFSKEEKIPYLIQAWVDPFNKEDKSKAPFTVIPPVSRLEPSQEKILRIIHTKGVSLPDDRESVFWLNIKNIPPSASNKATNSLEIAVKTRIKLFWRPANIRLINGAGKGEI
;
A
#
# COMPACT_ATOMS: atom_id res chain seq x y z
N MET A 1 -7.67 0.37 2.48
CA MET A 1 -7.07 1.31 3.44
C MET A 1 -7.58 2.72 3.17
N VAL A 2 -7.87 3.49 4.22
CA VAL A 2 -8.29 4.90 4.10
C VAL A 2 -7.19 5.81 4.64
N TYR A 3 -6.82 6.82 3.85
CA TYR A 3 -5.93 7.95 4.16
C TYR A 3 -6.80 9.21 4.27
N LEU A 4 -6.79 9.87 5.42
CA LEU A 4 -7.53 11.12 5.63
C LEU A 4 -6.66 12.31 5.17
N SER A 5 -7.24 13.27 4.43
CA SER A 5 -6.49 14.38 3.85
C SER A 5 -5.83 15.32 4.86
N ASN A 6 -6.30 15.33 6.11
CA ASN A 6 -5.76 16.11 7.21
C ASN A 6 -4.66 15.39 8.00
N ASN A 7 -4.34 14.13 7.65
CA ASN A 7 -3.24 13.40 8.26
C ASN A 7 -1.93 13.68 7.51
N ALA A 8 -0.82 13.75 8.24
CA ALA A 8 0.51 13.86 7.63
C ALA A 8 0.92 12.59 6.87
N ASP A 9 0.55 11.42 7.41
CA ASP A 9 0.85 10.12 6.81
C ASP A 9 -0.16 9.05 7.23
N LYS A 10 -0.06 7.90 6.57
CA LYS A 10 -0.76 6.67 6.93
C LYS A 10 0.25 5.53 7.01
N SER A 11 0.24 4.80 8.11
CA SER A 11 1.12 3.64 8.27
C SER A 11 0.40 2.32 7.97
N ILE A 12 1.15 1.35 7.44
CA ILE A 12 0.75 -0.05 7.30
C ILE A 12 1.88 -0.94 7.80
N SER A 13 1.52 -2.01 8.50
CA SER A 13 2.47 -3.03 8.92
C SER A 13 2.53 -4.19 7.93
N VAL A 14 3.74 -4.70 7.71
CA VAL A 14 4.03 -5.90 6.93
C VAL A 14 4.74 -6.88 7.85
N PHE A 15 4.11 -8.03 8.08
CA PHE A 15 4.66 -9.10 8.91
C PHE A 15 5.07 -10.30 8.05
N SER A 16 6.26 -10.83 8.29
CA SER A 16 6.71 -12.09 7.68
C SER A 16 6.20 -13.27 8.49
N LYS A 17 5.38 -14.12 7.86
CA LYS A 17 4.99 -15.42 8.44
C LYS A 17 6.02 -16.52 8.21
N GLU A 18 7.10 -16.24 7.48
CA GLU A 18 8.19 -17.19 7.29
C GLU A 18 9.10 -17.26 8.50
N GLU A 19 9.61 -18.45 8.77
CA GLU A 19 10.49 -18.73 9.91
C GLU A 19 11.99 -18.72 9.55
N LYS A 20 12.32 -18.87 8.26
CA LYS A 20 13.72 -19.10 7.83
C LYS A 20 14.18 -18.21 6.69
N ILE A 21 13.26 -17.72 5.86
CA ILE A 21 13.61 -17.03 4.61
C ILE A 21 13.36 -15.52 4.78
N PRO A 22 14.39 -14.67 4.60
CA PRO A 22 14.20 -13.23 4.56
C PRO A 22 13.61 -12.82 3.21
N TYR A 23 12.95 -11.67 3.14
CA TYR A 23 12.45 -11.08 1.90
C TYR A 23 13.02 -9.69 1.65
N LEU A 24 13.20 -9.35 0.38
CA LEU A 24 13.25 -7.96 -0.03
C LEU A 24 11.82 -7.48 -0.31
N ILE A 25 11.36 -6.50 0.46
CA ILE A 25 10.07 -5.86 0.25
C ILE A 25 10.26 -4.60 -0.60
N GLN A 26 9.44 -4.44 -1.63
CA GLN A 26 9.32 -3.22 -2.42
C GLN A 26 7.89 -2.68 -2.31
N ALA A 27 7.73 -1.40 -2.02
CA ALA A 27 6.41 -0.79 -1.84
C ALA A 27 6.28 0.52 -2.61
N TRP A 28 5.14 0.69 -3.28
CA TRP A 28 4.86 1.88 -4.10
C TRP A 28 3.34 2.04 -4.31
N VAL A 29 2.93 3.22 -4.77
CA VAL A 29 1.53 3.50 -5.11
C VAL A 29 1.40 3.73 -6.62
N ASP A 30 0.45 3.04 -7.25
CA ASP A 30 0.07 3.23 -8.65
C ASP A 30 -1.30 3.94 -8.75
N PRO A 31 -1.59 4.66 -9.85
CA PRO A 31 -2.95 5.06 -10.20
C PRO A 31 -3.91 3.85 -10.22
N PHE A 32 -5.19 4.10 -9.97
CA PHE A 32 -6.18 3.02 -10.00
C PHE A 32 -6.49 2.52 -11.42
N ASN A 33 -6.58 3.45 -12.39
CA ASN A 33 -6.71 3.12 -13.80
C ASN A 33 -5.35 2.70 -14.37
N LYS A 34 -5.29 1.55 -15.05
CA LYS A 34 -4.05 1.03 -15.67
C LYS A 34 -3.61 1.83 -16.91
N GLU A 35 -4.55 2.52 -17.54
CA GLU A 35 -4.31 3.39 -18.69
C GLU A 35 -3.70 4.73 -18.27
N ASP A 36 -3.95 5.15 -17.03
CA ASP A 36 -3.35 6.34 -16.45
C ASP A 36 -1.84 6.11 -16.25
N LYS A 37 -1.03 6.90 -16.97
CA LYS A 37 0.45 6.86 -16.91
C LYS A 37 1.03 7.94 -15.99
N SER A 38 0.18 8.72 -15.32
CA SER A 38 0.62 9.69 -14.32
C SER A 38 1.23 8.99 -13.11
N LYS A 39 2.02 9.73 -12.32
CA LYS A 39 2.51 9.23 -11.03
C LYS A 39 1.42 9.45 -9.99
N ALA A 40 1.12 8.41 -9.20
CA ALA A 40 0.25 8.58 -8.04
C ALA A 40 0.89 9.58 -7.05
N PRO A 41 0.09 10.45 -6.39
CA PRO A 41 0.61 11.49 -5.50
C PRO A 41 0.95 10.95 -4.10
N PHE A 42 1.58 9.79 -4.03
CA PHE A 42 1.96 9.15 -2.78
C PHE A 42 3.37 8.56 -2.86
N THR A 43 4.12 8.71 -1.78
CA THR A 43 5.41 8.07 -1.56
C THR A 43 5.29 7.05 -0.43
N VAL A 44 5.88 5.87 -0.58
CA VAL A 44 6.00 4.88 0.48
C VAL A 44 7.42 4.87 1.04
N ILE A 45 7.56 4.91 2.36
CA ILE A 45 8.85 4.95 3.06
C ILE A 45 8.93 3.82 4.10
N PRO A 46 9.99 2.99 4.08
CA PRO A 46 10.99 2.89 3.00
C PRO A 46 10.40 2.28 1.72
N PRO A 47 10.85 2.70 0.52
CA PRO A 47 10.36 2.14 -0.75
C PRO A 47 10.90 0.72 -1.00
N VAL A 48 12.06 0.40 -0.43
CA VAL A 48 12.69 -0.92 -0.47
C VAL A 48 13.28 -1.22 0.91
N SER A 49 13.04 -2.42 1.44
CA SER A 49 13.60 -2.83 2.72
C SER A 49 13.81 -4.34 2.79
N ARG A 50 14.70 -4.79 3.67
CA ARG A 50 14.83 -6.21 4.02
C ARG A 50 13.88 -6.53 5.17
N LEU A 51 13.16 -7.63 5.05
CA LEU A 51 12.24 -8.17 6.04
C LEU A 51 12.78 -9.54 6.49
N GLU A 52 13.24 -9.62 7.73
CA GLU A 52 13.73 -10.87 8.32
C GLU A 52 12.59 -11.85 8.61
N PRO A 53 12.89 -13.14 8.80
CA PRO A 53 11.90 -14.10 9.26
C PRO A 53 11.26 -13.66 10.58
N SER A 54 9.95 -13.89 10.71
CA SER A 54 9.15 -13.47 11.90
C SER A 54 9.26 -11.98 12.27
N GLN A 55 9.74 -11.13 11.34
CA GLN A 55 9.85 -9.70 11.57
C GLN A 55 8.59 -8.95 11.12
N GLU A 56 8.33 -7.83 11.79
CA GLU A 56 7.39 -6.81 11.38
C GLU A 56 8.12 -5.56 10.86
N LYS A 57 7.64 -4.98 9.75
CA LYS A 57 8.11 -3.70 9.21
C LYS A 57 6.94 -2.74 9.03
N ILE A 58 7.12 -1.52 9.49
CA ILE A 58 6.16 -0.43 9.30
C ILE A 58 6.55 0.35 8.05
N LEU A 59 5.61 0.49 7.12
CA LEU A 59 5.71 1.33 5.94
C LEU A 59 4.83 2.57 6.13
N ARG A 60 5.38 3.74 5.85
CA ARG A 60 4.67 5.03 5.91
C ARG A 60 4.31 5.48 4.49
N ILE A 61 3.03 5.73 4.27
CA ILE A 61 2.49 6.32 3.04
C ILE A 61 2.31 7.82 3.30
N ILE A 62 2.97 8.64 2.48
CA ILE A 62 2.96 10.10 2.60
C ILE A 62 2.42 10.68 1.30
N HIS A 63 1.49 11.61 1.40
CA HIS A 63 0.99 12.35 0.25
C HIS A 63 2.06 13.33 -0.27
N THR A 64 2.26 13.35 -1.59
CA THR A 64 3.26 14.20 -2.24
C THR A 64 2.83 15.66 -2.17
N LYS A 65 3.64 16.50 -1.52
CA LYS A 65 3.38 17.94 -1.43
C LYS A 65 3.28 18.56 -2.83
N GLY A 66 2.32 19.47 -3.02
CA GLY A 66 2.13 20.21 -4.27
C GLY A 66 1.26 19.52 -5.33
N VAL A 67 0.79 18.29 -5.09
CA VAL A 67 -0.24 17.67 -5.93
C VAL A 67 -1.57 17.78 -5.22
N SER A 68 -2.56 18.42 -5.82
CA SER A 68 -3.91 18.47 -5.26
C SER A 68 -4.69 17.22 -5.67
N LEU A 69 -5.51 16.74 -4.75
CA LEU A 69 -6.54 15.75 -5.01
C LEU A 69 -7.91 16.40 -4.79
N PRO A 70 -8.98 15.90 -5.44
CA PRO A 70 -10.34 16.39 -5.22
C PRO A 70 -10.67 16.46 -3.72
N ASP A 71 -11.32 17.56 -3.31
CA ASP A 71 -11.79 17.81 -1.95
C ASP A 71 -13.28 17.51 -1.77
N ASP A 72 -14.01 17.30 -2.86
CA ASP A 72 -15.45 17.02 -2.87
C ASP A 72 -15.80 15.53 -2.89
N ARG A 73 -14.82 14.66 -3.19
CA ARG A 73 -15.03 13.21 -3.36
C ARG A 73 -13.81 12.38 -2.98
N GLU A 74 -14.03 11.10 -2.70
CA GLU A 74 -12.93 10.15 -2.49
C GLU A 74 -12.19 9.87 -3.80
N SER A 75 -10.87 9.70 -3.68
CA SER A 75 -10.02 9.21 -4.77
C SER A 75 -9.42 7.86 -4.39
N VAL A 76 -9.22 6.97 -5.37
CA VAL A 76 -8.71 5.62 -5.13
C VAL A 76 -7.41 5.36 -5.90
N PHE A 77 -6.49 4.64 -5.26
CA PHE A 77 -5.17 4.25 -5.77
C PHE A 77 -4.85 2.81 -5.39
N TRP A 78 -3.80 2.23 -5.98
CA TRP A 78 -3.28 0.92 -5.59
C TRP A 78 -2.00 1.07 -4.77
N LEU A 79 -2.03 0.70 -3.50
CA LEU A 79 -0.81 0.40 -2.76
C LEU A 79 -0.34 -1.01 -3.15
N ASN A 80 0.90 -1.10 -3.61
CA ASN A 80 1.55 -2.34 -3.99
C ASN A 80 2.63 -2.68 -2.97
N ILE A 81 2.67 -3.94 -2.54
CA ILE A 81 3.74 -4.48 -1.70
C ILE A 81 4.20 -5.78 -2.38
N LYS A 82 5.44 -5.80 -2.88
CA LYS A 82 6.05 -6.95 -3.55
C LYS A 82 7.10 -7.57 -2.64
N ASN A 83 6.96 -8.85 -2.37
CA ASN A 83 7.90 -9.64 -1.59
C ASN A 83 8.75 -10.48 -2.56
N ILE A 84 10.05 -10.27 -2.53
CA ILE A 84 11.01 -10.93 -3.41
C ILE A 84 11.88 -11.86 -2.55
N PRO A 85 11.84 -13.19 -2.77
CA PRO A 85 12.69 -14.12 -2.04
C PRO A 85 14.16 -13.96 -2.45
N PRO A 86 15.12 -14.45 -1.65
CA PRO A 86 16.50 -14.58 -2.08
C PRO A 86 16.58 -15.58 -3.23
N SER A 87 17.51 -15.36 -4.15
CA SER A 87 17.80 -16.34 -5.19
C SER A 87 18.33 -17.64 -4.57
N ALA A 88 17.96 -18.78 -5.15
CA ALA A 88 18.46 -20.08 -4.69
C ALA A 88 19.99 -20.18 -4.87
N SER A 89 20.70 -20.56 -3.80
CA SER A 89 22.16 -20.74 -3.81
C SER A 89 22.61 -21.94 -4.64
N ASN A 90 21.80 -23.01 -4.67
CA ASN A 90 22.00 -24.18 -5.53
C ASN A 90 21.00 -24.12 -6.68
N LYS A 91 21.35 -23.38 -7.75
CA LYS A 91 20.59 -23.38 -8.99
C LYS A 91 20.66 -24.76 -9.65
N ALA A 92 19.78 -25.68 -9.24
CA ALA A 92 19.39 -26.76 -10.14
C ALA A 92 18.97 -26.11 -11.47
N THR A 93 19.32 -26.72 -12.60
CA THR A 93 19.12 -26.18 -13.96
C THR A 93 17.66 -25.83 -14.28
N ASN A 94 16.71 -26.25 -13.43
CA ASN A 94 15.33 -25.83 -13.46
C ASN A 94 14.86 -25.44 -12.04
N SER A 95 14.67 -24.14 -11.79
CA SER A 95 14.13 -23.64 -10.52
C SER A 95 13.02 -22.62 -10.78
N LEU A 96 11.98 -22.67 -9.94
CA LEU A 96 10.86 -21.74 -9.95
C LEU A 96 10.95 -20.84 -8.73
N GLU A 97 11.14 -19.54 -8.95
CA GLU A 97 11.12 -18.52 -7.91
C GLU A 97 9.79 -17.78 -7.96
N ILE A 98 9.07 -17.75 -6.83
CA ILE A 98 7.76 -17.10 -6.72
C ILE A 98 7.91 -15.81 -5.93
N ALA A 99 7.63 -14.68 -6.58
CA ALA A 99 7.51 -13.38 -5.92
C ALA A 99 6.04 -13.00 -5.78
N VAL A 100 5.60 -12.70 -4.55
CA VAL A 100 4.20 -12.36 -4.26
C VAL A 100 4.02 -10.85 -4.30
N LYS A 101 3.04 -10.36 -5.06
CA LYS A 101 2.64 -8.95 -5.09
C LYS A 101 1.24 -8.78 -4.50
N THR A 102 1.17 -8.15 -3.33
CA THR A 102 -0.08 -7.77 -2.69
C THR A 102 -0.53 -6.40 -3.20
N ARG A 103 -1.80 -6.27 -3.58
CA ARG A 103 -2.41 -5.00 -4.01
C ARG A 103 -3.55 -4.63 -3.08
N ILE A 104 -3.49 -3.43 -2.52
CA ILE A 104 -4.45 -2.92 -1.54
C ILE A 104 -5.01 -1.60 -2.05
N LYS A 105 -6.35 -1.45 -2.04
CA LYS A 105 -6.96 -0.15 -2.36
C LYS A 105 -6.58 0.88 -1.30
N LEU A 106 -6.05 2.01 -1.75
CA LEU A 106 -5.76 3.20 -0.95
C LEU A 106 -6.78 4.28 -1.31
N PHE A 107 -7.68 4.58 -0.39
CA PHE A 107 -8.68 5.63 -0.55
C PHE A 107 -8.16 6.91 0.09
N TRP A 108 -8.01 7.96 -0.70
CA TRP A 108 -7.87 9.34 -0.22
C TRP A 108 -9.25 9.87 0.11
N ARG A 109 -9.45 10.25 1.36
CA ARG A 109 -10.70 10.81 1.86
C ARG A 109 -10.47 12.26 2.32
N PRO A 110 -11.02 13.24 1.59
CA PRO A 110 -11.06 14.62 2.05
C PRO A 110 -11.76 14.75 3.41
N ALA A 111 -11.18 15.56 4.30
CA ALA A 111 -11.67 15.75 5.67
C ALA A 111 -13.05 16.45 5.75
N ASN A 112 -13.43 17.17 4.69
CA ASN A 112 -14.68 17.91 4.55
C ASN A 112 -15.85 17.08 4.01
N ILE A 113 -15.65 15.80 3.64
CA ILE A 113 -16.75 14.94 3.20
C ILE A 113 -17.56 14.50 4.42
N ARG A 114 -18.84 14.90 4.44
CA ARG A 114 -19.82 14.48 5.45
C ARG A 114 -20.08 12.98 5.31
N LEU A 115 -19.85 12.22 6.38
CA LEU A 115 -20.31 10.84 6.45
C LEU A 115 -21.85 10.85 6.42
N ILE A 116 -22.44 10.23 5.41
CA ILE A 116 -23.86 9.90 5.47
C ILE A 116 -24.04 8.86 6.57
N ASN A 117 -24.54 9.28 7.73
CA ASN A 117 -24.92 8.36 8.77
C ASN A 117 -26.13 7.55 8.25
N GLY A 118 -25.89 6.31 7.84
CA GLY A 118 -26.93 5.34 7.49
C GLY A 118 -27.71 4.85 8.71
N ALA A 119 -28.04 5.73 9.66
CA ALA A 119 -29.06 5.47 10.65
C ALA A 119 -30.41 5.79 9.99
N GLY A 120 -30.94 4.81 9.25
CA GLY A 120 -32.36 4.79 8.96
C GLY A 120 -33.09 4.88 10.30
N LYS A 121 -33.73 6.02 10.55
CA LYS A 121 -34.79 6.09 11.54
C LYS A 121 -35.82 5.04 11.16
N GLY A 122 -35.85 3.94 11.90
CA GLY A 122 -37.07 3.14 12.00
C GLY A 122 -38.08 4.00 12.75
N GLU A 123 -38.88 4.75 12.00
CA GLU A 123 -40.14 5.27 12.52
C GLU A 123 -41.20 4.18 12.30
N ILE A 124 -41.73 3.75 13.44
CA ILE A 124 -42.87 2.86 13.70
C ILE A 124 -44.16 3.29 12.99
#